data_AF-A0A1X2H1T1-F1
#
_entry.id   AF-A0A1X2H1T1-F1
#
_cell.length_a   1.000
_cell.length_b   1.000
_cell.length_c   1.000
_cell.angle_alpha   90.00
_cell.angle_beta   90.00
_cell.angle_gamma   90.00
#
_symmetry.space_group_name_H-M   'P 1'
#
loop_
_entity.id
_entity.type
_entity.pdbx_description
1 polymer ?
#
loop_
_entity_poly.entity_id
_entity_poly.type
_entity_poly.pdbx_seq_one_letter_code
_entity_poly.pdbx_strand_id
1 'polypeptide(L)'
;MRSLHLHLQGIIIKYRKQVVVTSVFREVAPVGIQNPSNACYMNALLQSLFHTYKFRNALGSVMDFNEKPVTTGLCRLFLSLQAKEEPDPRKLMMSINWQTFDDGPWDMQRDSDECLTVLRQHLEDENKNVSGFINNAIMYKPNALKTGGHILERY
;
A
#
# COMPACT_ATOMS: atom_id res chain seq x y z
N MET A 1 -25.01 -15.36 -27.01
CA MET A 1 -24.92 -15.02 -25.57
C MET A 1 -24.32 -16.15 -24.72
N ARG A 2 -24.90 -17.38 -24.66
CA ARG A 2 -24.39 -18.48 -23.80
C ARG A 2 -23.02 -19.04 -24.19
N SER A 3 -22.64 -18.99 -25.47
CA SER A 3 -21.37 -19.53 -25.98
C SER A 3 -20.13 -18.75 -25.48
N LEU A 4 -20.19 -17.41 -25.45
CA LEU A 4 -19.12 -16.55 -24.92
C LEU A 4 -18.92 -16.74 -23.40
N HIS A 5 -20.01 -16.95 -22.66
CA HIS A 5 -19.94 -17.20 -21.22
C HIS A 5 -19.24 -18.53 -20.90
N LEU A 6 -19.57 -19.60 -21.64
CA LEU A 6 -18.90 -20.90 -21.49
C LEU A 6 -17.43 -20.85 -21.92
N HIS A 7 -17.09 -20.04 -22.92
CA HIS A 7 -15.71 -19.83 -23.36
C HIS A 7 -14.88 -19.11 -22.29
N LEU A 8 -15.41 -18.04 -21.68
CA LEU A 8 -14.75 -17.33 -20.57
C LEU A 8 -14.62 -18.22 -19.33
N GLN A 9 -15.66 -18.99 -18.99
CA GLN A 9 -15.61 -19.99 -17.91
C GLN A 9 -14.51 -21.05 -18.18
N GLY A 10 -14.38 -21.51 -19.41
CA GLY A 10 -13.33 -22.44 -19.83
C GLY A 10 -11.93 -21.85 -19.73
N ILE A 11 -11.74 -20.58 -20.10
CA ILE A 11 -10.48 -19.84 -19.94
C ILE A 11 -10.13 -19.72 -18.45
N ILE A 12 -11.07 -19.29 -17.60
CA ILE A 12 -10.86 -19.13 -16.16
C ILE A 12 -10.48 -20.45 -15.49
N ILE A 13 -11.15 -21.56 -15.85
CA ILE A 13 -10.84 -22.90 -15.32
C ILE A 13 -9.46 -23.37 -15.80
N LYS A 14 -9.07 -23.06 -17.05
CA LYS A 14 -7.75 -23.41 -17.60
C LYS A 14 -6.61 -22.67 -16.87
N TYR A 15 -6.78 -21.38 -16.57
CA TYR A 15 -5.83 -20.61 -15.74
C TYR A 15 -5.74 -21.15 -14.30
N ARG A 16 -6.86 -21.67 -13.76
CA ARG A 16 -6.90 -22.21 -12.39
C ARG A 16 -6.24 -23.60 -12.24
N LYS A 17 -6.09 -24.36 -13.34
CA LYS A 17 -5.54 -25.74 -13.32
C LYS A 17 -4.06 -25.86 -13.70
N GLN A 18 -3.37 -24.78 -14.10
CA GLN A 18 -1.95 -24.83 -14.47
C GLN A 18 -0.97 -24.71 -13.29
N VAL A 19 -1.43 -24.85 -12.05
CA VAL A 19 -0.53 -24.99 -10.90
C VAL A 19 -0.21 -26.47 -10.70
N VAL A 20 0.67 -27.00 -11.54
CA VAL A 20 1.34 -28.28 -11.26
C VAL A 20 2.34 -28.00 -10.14
N VAL A 21 1.99 -28.38 -8.92
CA VAL A 21 2.88 -28.31 -7.76
C VAL A 21 3.92 -29.42 -7.89
N THR A 22 5.02 -29.15 -8.57
CA THR A 22 6.27 -29.87 -8.32
C THR A 22 6.90 -29.28 -7.06
N SER A 23 6.95 -30.10 -6.01
CA SER A 23 7.52 -29.75 -4.72
C SER A 23 9.03 -29.50 -4.83
N VAL A 24 9.39 -28.25 -5.03
CA VAL A 24 10.57 -27.66 -4.43
C VAL A 24 10.01 -26.49 -3.62
N PHE A 25 9.97 -26.60 -2.29
CA PHE A 25 9.75 -25.42 -1.45
C PHE A 25 10.96 -24.50 -1.63
N ARG A 26 10.99 -23.78 -2.74
CA ARG A 26 11.75 -22.55 -2.83
C ARG A 26 10.97 -21.59 -1.96
N GLU A 27 11.46 -21.29 -0.77
CA GLU A 27 10.97 -20.14 -0.02
C GLU A 27 11.09 -18.94 -0.96
N VAL A 28 9.98 -18.53 -1.56
CA VAL A 28 9.97 -17.40 -2.48
C VAL A 28 10.12 -16.17 -1.60
N ALA A 29 11.34 -15.66 -1.54
CA ALA A 29 11.70 -14.48 -0.77
C ALA A 29 10.68 -13.33 -1.00
N PRO A 30 10.44 -12.47 0.01
CA PRO A 30 9.70 -11.24 -0.21
C PRO A 30 10.41 -10.38 -1.28
N VAL A 31 9.63 -9.66 -2.07
CA VAL A 31 10.12 -8.74 -3.11
C VAL A 31 10.05 -7.30 -2.61
N GLY A 32 10.98 -6.48 -3.10
CA GLY A 32 11.05 -5.06 -2.77
C GLY A 32 10.16 -4.18 -3.66
N ILE A 33 10.20 -2.87 -3.40
CA ILE A 33 9.68 -1.83 -4.31
C ILE A 33 10.90 -1.20 -4.96
N GLN A 34 10.83 -0.91 -6.27
CA GLN A 34 11.91 -0.20 -6.95
C GLN A 34 12.14 1.16 -6.27
N ASN A 35 13.39 1.56 -6.05
CA ASN A 35 13.70 2.82 -5.38
C ASN A 35 14.06 3.92 -6.41
N PRO A 36 13.11 4.79 -6.80
CA PRO A 36 13.48 5.96 -7.60
C PRO A 36 14.20 6.96 -6.72
N SER A 37 15.50 7.20 -6.99
CA SER A 37 16.27 8.28 -6.37
C SER A 37 16.17 8.27 -4.82
N ASN A 38 15.73 9.37 -4.22
CA ASN A 38 15.64 9.61 -2.78
C ASN A 38 14.35 9.08 -2.12
N ALA A 39 13.61 8.18 -2.76
CA ALA A 39 12.28 7.74 -2.30
C ALA A 39 12.27 6.60 -1.25
N CYS A 40 13.41 6.29 -0.61
CA CYS A 40 13.52 5.15 0.32
C CYS A 40 12.59 5.25 1.53
N TYR A 41 12.34 6.48 2.04
CA TYR A 41 11.40 6.75 3.12
C TYR A 41 9.98 6.29 2.78
N MET A 42 9.54 6.55 1.55
CA MET A 42 8.22 6.15 1.09
C MET A 42 8.15 4.67 0.79
N ASN A 43 9.21 4.08 0.23
CA ASN A 43 9.25 2.62 0.05
C ASN A 43 9.17 1.87 1.38
N ALA A 44 9.88 2.34 2.41
CA ALA A 44 9.79 1.78 3.77
C ALA A 44 8.38 1.92 4.35
N LEU A 45 7.74 3.07 4.17
CA LEU A 45 6.36 3.31 4.58
C LEU A 45 5.37 2.36 3.88
N LEU A 46 5.46 2.26 2.55
CA LEU A 46 4.59 1.42 1.73
C LEU A 46 4.75 -0.06 2.06
N GLN A 47 5.98 -0.52 2.30
CA GLN A 47 6.24 -1.88 2.78
C GLN A 47 5.65 -2.13 4.17
N SER A 48 5.73 -1.16 5.08
CA SER A 48 5.13 -1.26 6.42
C SER A 48 3.59 -1.36 6.34
N LEU A 49 2.96 -0.55 5.49
CA LEU A 49 1.53 -0.61 5.22
C LEU A 49 1.13 -1.94 4.56
N PHE A 50 1.92 -2.46 3.63
CA PHE A 50 1.68 -3.74 2.95
C PHE A 50 1.66 -4.92 3.92
N HIS A 51 2.54 -4.90 4.91
CA HIS A 51 2.61 -5.93 5.95
C HIS A 51 1.55 -5.76 7.05
N THR A 52 0.81 -4.65 7.05
CA THR A 52 -0.36 -4.49 7.90
C THR A 52 -1.56 -5.22 7.29
N TYR A 53 -1.80 -6.46 7.74
CA TYR A 53 -2.86 -7.33 7.22
C TYR A 53 -4.24 -6.66 7.10
N LYS A 54 -4.68 -5.94 8.14
CA LYS A 54 -5.99 -5.26 8.16
C LYS A 54 -6.09 -4.19 7.07
N PHE A 55 -5.04 -3.37 6.92
CA PHE A 55 -4.97 -2.33 5.90
C PHE A 55 -4.97 -2.93 4.49
N ARG A 56 -4.10 -3.92 4.25
CA ARG A 56 -4.02 -4.60 2.95
C ARG A 56 -5.35 -5.24 2.54
N ASN A 57 -6.06 -5.87 3.47
CA ASN A 57 -7.36 -6.47 3.18
C ASN A 57 -8.45 -5.43 2.90
N ALA A 58 -8.47 -4.33 3.66
CA ALA A 58 -9.42 -3.25 3.44
C ALA A 58 -9.24 -2.65 2.04
N LEU A 59 -7.98 -2.40 1.67
CA LEU A 59 -7.60 -1.91 0.36
C LEU A 59 -7.96 -2.89 -0.77
N GLY A 60 -7.72 -4.19 -0.56
CA GLY A 60 -8.11 -5.25 -1.51
C GLY A 60 -9.62 -5.45 -1.68
N SER A 61 -10.44 -4.91 -0.76
CA SER A 61 -11.91 -4.98 -0.84
C SER A 61 -12.54 -3.82 -1.63
N VAL A 62 -11.74 -2.86 -2.07
CA VAL A 62 -12.22 -1.71 -2.86
C VAL A 62 -12.61 -2.18 -4.26
N MET A 63 -13.90 -2.06 -4.60
CA MET A 63 -14.44 -2.46 -5.90
C MET A 63 -14.51 -1.31 -6.92
N ASP A 64 -14.46 -0.06 -6.45
CA ASP A 64 -14.58 1.14 -7.29
C ASP A 64 -13.26 1.93 -7.29
N PHE A 65 -12.67 2.00 -8.48
CA PHE A 65 -11.39 2.67 -8.75
C PHE A 65 -11.58 4.01 -9.48
N ASN A 66 -12.81 4.37 -9.87
CA ASN A 66 -13.04 5.60 -10.62
C ASN A 66 -12.77 6.80 -9.72
N GLU A 67 -12.03 7.78 -10.26
CA GLU A 67 -11.75 9.07 -9.61
C GLU A 67 -10.96 8.99 -8.28
N LYS A 68 -10.32 7.85 -8.00
CA LYS A 68 -9.54 7.61 -6.76
C LYS A 68 -8.10 7.22 -7.08
N PRO A 69 -7.27 8.16 -7.58
CA PRO A 69 -5.96 7.85 -8.11
C PRO A 69 -4.99 7.29 -7.06
N VAL A 70 -5.01 7.77 -5.81
CA VAL A 70 -4.10 7.29 -4.75
C VAL A 70 -4.47 5.88 -4.29
N THR A 71 -5.76 5.65 -4.03
CA THR A 71 -6.32 4.34 -3.63
C THR A 71 -6.04 3.31 -4.73
N THR A 72 -6.30 3.68 -6.00
CA THR A 72 -6.04 2.81 -7.15
C THR A 72 -4.56 2.52 -7.32
N GLY A 73 -3.69 3.52 -7.15
CA GLY A 73 -2.24 3.37 -7.19
C GLY A 73 -1.72 2.40 -6.13
N LEU A 74 -2.21 2.54 -4.89
CA LEU A 74 -1.89 1.66 -3.77
C LEU A 74 -2.36 0.22 -4.02
N CYS A 75 -3.61 0.03 -4.48
CA CYS A 75 -4.13 -1.30 -4.80
C CYS A 75 -3.24 -2.00 -5.84
N ARG A 76 -2.87 -1.30 -6.91
CA ARG A 76 -2.00 -1.85 -7.97
C ARG A 76 -0.62 -2.22 -7.43
N LEU A 77 -0.01 -1.35 -6.63
CA LEU A 77 1.30 -1.61 -6.03
C LEU A 77 1.26 -2.84 -5.12
N PHE A 78 0.21 -2.97 -4.30
CA PHE A 78 0.06 -4.11 -3.39
C PHE A 78 -0.24 -5.42 -4.14
N LEU A 79 -1.01 -5.37 -5.22
CA LEU A 79 -1.26 -6.53 -6.08
C LEU A 79 0.03 -7.03 -6.72
N SER A 80 0.90 -6.13 -7.21
CA SER A 80 2.22 -6.53 -7.74
C SER A 80 3.11 -7.14 -6.66
N LEU A 81 3.15 -6.57 -5.45
CA LEU A 81 3.90 -7.19 -4.33
C LEU A 81 3.36 -8.58 -3.96
N GLN A 82 2.04 -8.78 -3.98
CA GLN A 82 1.41 -10.09 -3.78
C GLN A 82 1.75 -11.08 -4.91
N ALA A 83 1.82 -10.58 -6.15
CA ALA A 83 2.22 -11.33 -7.33
C ALA A 83 3.74 -11.60 -7.40
N LYS A 84 4.51 -11.16 -6.39
CA LYS A 84 5.98 -11.29 -6.35
C LYS A 84 6.67 -10.56 -7.50
N GLU A 85 6.11 -9.44 -7.91
CA GLU A 85 6.72 -8.48 -8.83
C GLU A 85 7.37 -7.34 -8.03
N GLU A 86 8.42 -6.73 -8.55
CA GLU A 86 9.06 -5.54 -7.96
C GLU A 86 8.43 -4.27 -8.58
N PRO A 87 7.38 -3.67 -7.96
CA PRO A 87 6.65 -2.57 -8.58
C PRO A 87 7.45 -1.27 -8.60
N ASP A 88 7.17 -0.46 -9.62
CA ASP A 88 7.60 0.93 -9.71
C ASP A 88 6.59 1.86 -9.01
N PRO A 89 6.98 2.58 -7.95
CA PRO A 89 6.06 3.43 -7.19
C PRO A 89 5.74 4.76 -7.90
N ARG A 90 6.45 5.15 -8.98
CA ARG A 90 6.35 6.50 -9.59
C ARG A 90 4.92 6.93 -9.91
N LYS A 91 4.09 6.03 -10.43
CA LYS A 91 2.67 6.33 -10.72
C LYS A 91 1.88 6.69 -9.46
N LEU A 92 2.12 5.99 -8.35
CA LEU A 92 1.53 6.32 -7.06
C LEU A 92 2.09 7.66 -6.54
N MET A 93 3.41 7.87 -6.64
CA MET A 93 4.02 9.15 -6.20
C MET A 93 3.40 10.35 -6.92
N MET A 94 3.20 10.24 -8.24
CA MET A 94 2.54 11.26 -9.04
C MET A 94 1.09 11.51 -8.60
N SER A 95 0.35 10.46 -8.23
CA SER A 95 -1.04 10.60 -7.75
C SER A 95 -1.18 11.28 -6.38
N ILE A 96 -0.18 11.14 -5.51
CA ILE A 96 -0.13 11.85 -4.23
C ILE A 96 0.13 13.36 -4.46
N ASN A 97 0.57 13.75 -5.66
CA ASN A 97 0.75 15.13 -6.08
C ASN A 97 1.55 15.97 -5.07
N TRP A 98 2.65 15.39 -4.57
CA TRP A 98 3.50 15.99 -3.56
C TRP A 98 4.41 17.08 -4.16
N GLN A 99 3.81 18.17 -4.64
CA GLN A 99 4.57 19.26 -5.26
C GLN A 99 5.17 20.17 -4.18
N THR A 100 6.50 20.22 -4.13
CA THR A 100 7.22 21.38 -3.56
C THR A 100 7.98 22.06 -4.68
N PHE A 101 7.50 23.25 -5.01
CA PHE A 101 8.00 24.38 -5.82
C PHE A 101 9.19 24.30 -6.81
N ASP A 102 10.05 23.28 -6.87
CA ASP A 102 11.07 23.16 -7.93
C ASP A 102 11.56 21.71 -8.21
N ASP A 103 11.44 20.78 -7.25
CA ASP A 103 11.93 19.40 -7.38
C ASP A 103 10.79 18.37 -7.56
N GLY A 104 11.02 17.32 -8.36
CA GLY A 104 10.06 16.23 -8.54
C GLY A 104 9.76 15.48 -7.23
N PRO A 105 8.62 14.76 -7.11
CA PRO A 105 8.16 14.22 -5.83
C PRO A 105 9.06 13.14 -5.21
N TRP A 106 10.06 12.63 -5.93
CA TRP A 106 11.07 11.66 -5.46
C TRP A 106 12.47 12.27 -5.31
N ASP A 107 12.67 13.53 -5.68
CA ASP A 107 13.99 14.17 -5.67
C ASP A 107 14.34 14.73 -4.29
N MET A 108 13.33 14.97 -3.45
CA MET A 108 13.47 15.44 -2.07
C MET A 108 13.26 14.30 -1.05
N GLN A 109 14.19 14.16 -0.10
CA GLN A 109 14.02 13.30 1.08
C GLN A 109 13.02 13.96 2.05
N ARG A 110 12.13 13.15 2.62
CA ARG A 110 11.13 13.61 3.59
C ARG A 110 11.05 12.69 4.80
N ASP A 111 10.44 13.20 5.86
CA ASP A 111 10.06 12.41 7.01
C ASP A 111 8.97 11.40 6.62
N SER A 112 9.13 10.14 7.04
CA SER A 112 8.14 9.08 6.82
C SER A 112 6.80 9.35 7.51
N ASP A 113 6.80 10.08 8.63
CA ASP A 113 5.58 10.45 9.35
C ASP A 113 4.80 11.56 8.63
N GLU A 114 5.51 12.51 8.03
CA GLU A 114 4.91 13.50 7.12
C GLU A 114 4.27 12.76 5.94
N CYS A 115 5.04 11.86 5.30
CA CYS A 115 4.58 11.01 4.19
C CYS A 115 3.28 10.25 4.53
N LEU A 116 3.24 9.63 5.71
CA LEU A 116 2.06 8.93 6.22
C LEU A 116 0.87 9.85 6.44
N THR A 117 1.09 11.07 6.93
CA THR A 117 0.03 12.04 7.21
C THR A 117 -0.67 12.47 5.93
N VAL A 118 0.09 12.82 4.90
CA VAL A 118 -0.47 13.21 3.60
C VAL A 118 -1.12 12.02 2.89
N LEU A 119 -0.48 10.84 2.89
CA LEU A 119 -1.10 9.64 2.32
C LEU A 119 -2.45 9.33 2.97
N ARG A 120 -2.53 9.48 4.29
CA ARG A 120 -3.78 9.32 5.04
C ARG A 120 -4.82 10.35 4.64
N GLN A 121 -4.44 11.62 4.45
CA GLN A 121 -5.36 12.66 4.00
C GLN A 121 -5.96 12.32 2.64
N HIS A 122 -5.14 11.93 1.65
CA HIS A 122 -5.64 11.49 0.35
C HIS A 122 -6.57 10.28 0.45
N LEU A 123 -6.21 9.30 1.28
CA LEU A 123 -7.06 8.12 1.50
C LEU A 123 -8.35 8.46 2.25
N GLU A 124 -8.36 9.46 3.12
CA GLU A 124 -9.59 9.93 3.78
C GLU A 124 -10.54 10.57 2.75
N ASP A 125 -9.98 11.35 1.83
CA ASP A 125 -10.75 12.02 0.77
C ASP A 125 -11.30 11.02 -0.26
N GLU A 126 -10.52 10.01 -0.64
CA GLU A 126 -10.92 9.00 -1.63
C GLU A 126 -11.70 7.81 -1.04
N ASN A 127 -11.32 7.33 0.15
CA ASN A 127 -11.84 6.13 0.77
C ASN A 127 -11.64 6.07 2.31
N LYS A 128 -12.50 6.79 3.04
CA LYS A 128 -12.53 6.84 4.52
C LYS A 128 -12.43 5.47 5.21
N ASN A 129 -13.06 4.45 4.63
CA ASN A 129 -13.01 3.10 5.18
C ASN A 129 -11.58 2.56 5.20
N VAL A 130 -10.80 2.76 4.13
CA VAL A 130 -9.40 2.34 4.02
C VAL A 130 -8.51 3.19 4.94
N SER A 131 -8.69 4.51 4.95
CA SER A 131 -7.97 5.44 5.83
C SER A 131 -8.08 5.05 7.31
N GLY A 132 -9.27 4.63 7.77
CA GLY A 132 -9.51 4.20 9.15
C GLY A 132 -8.61 3.04 9.63
N PHE A 133 -8.08 2.22 8.72
CA PHE A 133 -7.17 1.13 9.08
C PHE A 133 -5.72 1.58 9.30
N ILE A 134 -5.34 2.78 8.86
CA ILE A 134 -4.00 3.34 9.03
C ILE A 134 -3.70 3.62 10.49
N ASN A 135 -4.69 4.05 11.27
CA ASN A 135 -4.55 4.33 12.70
C ASN A 135 -4.18 3.07 13.51
N ASN A 136 -4.45 1.87 12.98
CA ASN A 136 -4.06 0.59 13.58
C ASN A 136 -2.76 0.02 12.98
N ALA A 137 -2.24 0.65 11.92
CA ALA A 137 -1.14 0.14 11.11
C ALA A 137 0.24 0.59 11.62
N ILE A 138 0.35 1.86 12.07
CA ILE A 138 1.67 2.48 12.31
C ILE A 138 1.67 3.42 13.53
N MET A 139 0.52 3.95 13.94
CA MET A 139 0.48 4.86 15.07
C MET A 139 0.53 4.07 16.38
N TYR A 140 1.70 4.05 17.03
CA TYR A 140 1.74 3.86 18.48
C TYR A 140 0.78 4.91 19.04
N LYS A 141 -0.38 4.50 19.54
CA LYS A 141 -1.09 5.33 20.51
C LYS A 141 -0.16 5.32 21.70
N PRO A 142 0.55 6.42 22.07
CA PRO A 142 0.98 6.50 23.44
C PRO A 142 -0.30 6.27 24.22
N ASN A 143 -0.30 5.22 25.04
CA ASN A 143 -1.29 5.13 26.08
C ASN A 143 -1.34 6.54 26.64
N ALA A 144 -2.49 7.20 26.52
CA ALA A 144 -2.79 8.31 27.42
C ALA A 144 -2.81 7.62 28.78
N LEU A 145 -1.61 7.42 29.35
CA LEU A 145 -1.42 7.19 30.74
C LEU A 145 -2.18 8.37 31.31
N LYS A 146 -3.31 8.08 31.92
CA LYS A 146 -3.87 8.96 32.91
C LYS A 146 -2.82 8.98 34.02
N THR A 147 -1.74 9.72 33.82
CA THR A 147 -0.90 10.19 34.91
C THR A 147 -1.77 11.21 35.61
N GLY A 148 -2.52 10.71 36.60
CA GLY A 148 -2.78 11.52 37.78
C GLY A 148 -1.44 12.15 38.16
N GLY A 149 -1.47 13.47 38.29
CA GLY A 149 -0.32 14.37 38.16
C GLY A 149 1.00 13.82 38.66
N HIS A 150 2.03 13.91 37.81
CA HIS A 150 3.35 14.46 38.14
C HIS A 150 4.24 14.30 36.91
N ILE A 151 4.68 15.43 36.37
CA ILE A 151 5.69 15.49 35.31
C ILE A 151 7.03 15.18 35.97
N LEU A 152 7.70 14.14 35.51
CA LEU A 152 9.14 14.00 35.70
C LEU A 152 9.79 14.02 34.32
N GLU A 153 10.35 15.18 33.97
CA GLU A 153 11.39 15.27 32.95
C GLU A 153 12.61 14.50 33.44
N ARG A 154 13.16 13.60 32.61
CA ARG A 154 14.58 13.26 32.66
C ARG A 154 15.09 12.82 31.29
N TYR A 155 16.04 13.64 30.82
CA TYR A 155 17.20 13.43 29.93
C TYR A 155 17.00 12.64 28.63
#